data_AF-A0A8I3AAU8-F1
#
_entry.id   AF-A0A8I3AAU8-F1
#
_cell.length_a   1.000
_cell.length_b   1.000
_cell.length_c   1.000
_cell.angle_alpha   90.00
_cell.angle_beta   90.00
_cell.angle_gamma   90.00
#
_symmetry.space_group_name_H-M   'P 1'
#
loop_
_entity.id
_entity.type
_entity.pdbx_description
1 polymer ?
#
loop_
_entity_poly.entity_id
_entity_poly.type
_entity_poly.pdbx_seq_one_letter_code
_entity_poly.pdbx_strand_id
1 'polypeptide(L)' 'MPPEIWKASPTTTNGNEQAHRNINRDGISLTLLGGVMRGKDYDERVNRSIETHSMFGIHTRDRASTHVRRTSRAVERLG' A
#
# COMPACT_ATOMS: atom_id res chain seq x y z
N MET A 1 -7.08 -18.19 -7.99
CA MET A 1 -7.14 -16.72 -8.16
C MET A 1 -7.08 -16.43 -9.66
N PRO A 2 -7.91 -15.54 -10.24
CA PRO A 2 -8.01 -15.37 -11.69
C PRO A 2 -6.71 -14.83 -12.34
N PRO A 3 -6.29 -15.33 -13.51
CA PRO A 3 -5.03 -14.92 -14.18
C PRO A 3 -4.96 -13.44 -14.53
N GLU A 4 -6.09 -12.79 -14.74
CA GLU A 4 -6.13 -11.41 -15.24
C GLU A 4 -5.83 -10.37 -14.16
N ILE A 5 -6.00 -10.74 -12.89
CA ILE A 5 -5.55 -9.91 -11.75
C ILE A 5 -4.02 -9.84 -11.71
N TRP A 6 -3.35 -10.93 -12.12
CA TRP A 6 -1.88 -11.00 -12.13
C TRP A 6 -1.28 -10.17 -13.27
N LYS A 7 -1.94 -10.09 -14.42
CA LYS A 7 -1.46 -9.30 -15.58
C LYS A 7 -1.67 -7.79 -15.42
N ALA A 8 -2.52 -7.34 -14.49
CA ALA A 8 -2.77 -5.92 -14.25
C ALA A 8 -1.66 -5.22 -13.45
N SER A 9 -0.63 -5.95 -13.00
CA SER A 9 0.38 -5.42 -12.09
C SER A 9 1.55 -4.74 -12.86
N PRO A 10 2.17 -3.67 -12.30
CA PRO A 10 3.18 -2.87 -13.01
C PRO A 10 4.41 -3.70 -13.42
N THR A 11 5.06 -3.36 -14.54
CA THR A 11 6.25 -4.06 -15.07
C THR A 11 7.49 -4.03 -14.15
N THR A 12 7.41 -3.37 -13.00
CA THR A 12 8.50 -3.28 -12.02
C THR A 12 8.28 -4.31 -10.90
N THR A 13 9.36 -4.99 -10.52
CA THR A 13 9.34 -6.02 -9.45
C THR A 13 8.77 -5.48 -8.13
N ASN A 14 9.16 -4.26 -7.77
CA ASN A 14 8.70 -3.57 -6.56
C ASN A 14 7.20 -3.22 -6.59
N GLY A 15 6.65 -2.92 -7.78
CA GLY A 15 5.23 -2.66 -7.98
C GLY A 15 4.40 -3.92 -7.78
N ASN A 16 4.83 -5.04 -8.38
CA ASN A 16 4.18 -6.34 -8.22
C ASN A 16 4.20 -6.84 -6.78
N GLU A 17 5.35 -6.76 -6.10
CA GLU A 17 5.45 -7.17 -4.70
C GLU A 17 4.55 -6.35 -3.78
N GLN A 18 4.41 -5.04 -4.03
CA GLN A 18 3.47 -4.21 -3.29
C GLN A 18 2.01 -4.59 -3.57
N ALA A 19 1.65 -4.84 -4.83
CA ALA A 19 0.30 -5.27 -5.20
C ALA A 19 -0.05 -6.61 -4.51
N HIS A 20 0.85 -7.58 -4.57
CA HIS A 20 0.68 -8.89 -3.92
C HIS A 20 0.57 -8.76 -2.40
N ARG A 21 1.43 -7.94 -1.77
CA ARG A 21 1.37 -7.68 -0.33
C ARG A 21 0.05 -7.04 0.08
N ASN A 22 -0.49 -6.12 -0.70
CA ASN A 22 -1.76 -5.47 -0.40
C ASN A 22 -2.93 -6.47 -0.51
N ILE A 23 -2.98 -7.28 -1.57
CA ILE A 23 -4.00 -8.33 -1.74
C ILE A 23 -3.95 -9.33 -0.57
N ASN A 24 -2.76 -9.79 -0.21
CA ASN A 24 -2.59 -10.77 0.87
C ASN A 24 -2.80 -10.17 2.28
N ARG A 25 -2.73 -8.85 2.45
CA ARG A 25 -2.95 -8.21 3.75
C ARG A 25 -4.40 -7.76 3.94
N ASP A 26 -5.02 -7.28 2.88
CA ASP A 26 -6.33 -6.66 2.92
C ASP A 26 -7.46 -7.56 2.36
N GLY A 27 -7.15 -8.66 1.68
CA GLY A 27 -8.12 -9.47 0.92
C GLY A 27 -8.42 -10.88 1.44
N ILE A 28 -7.85 -11.32 2.57
CA ILE A 28 -8.07 -12.67 3.11
C ILE A 28 -8.91 -12.66 4.40
N SER A 29 -9.76 -13.68 4.53
CA SER A 29 -10.59 -13.96 5.72
C SER A 29 -11.57 -12.86 6.13
N LEU A 30 -12.11 -12.10 5.17
CA LEU A 30 -13.15 -11.11 5.43
C LEU A 30 -14.54 -11.68 5.12
N THR A 31 -15.53 -11.30 5.94
CA THR A 31 -16.95 -11.45 5.57
C THR A 31 -17.25 -10.55 4.36
N LEU A 32 -18.35 -10.82 3.64
CA LEU A 32 -18.72 -10.01 2.47
C LEU A 32 -18.79 -8.50 2.80
N LEU A 33 -19.43 -8.16 3.92
CA LEU A 33 -19.49 -6.78 4.41
C LEU A 33 -18.10 -6.23 4.77
N GLY A 34 -17.27 -7.02 5.45
CA GLY A 34 -15.89 -6.65 5.78
C GLY A 34 -15.06 -6.37 4.53
N GLY A 35 -15.21 -7.18 3.48
CA GLY A 35 -14.56 -6.97 2.19
C GLY A 35 -14.98 -5.66 1.52
N VAL A 36 -16.28 -5.36 1.50
CA VAL A 36 -16.81 -4.10 0.94
C VAL A 36 -16.28 -2.88 1.70
N MET A 37 -16.32 -2.91 3.04
CA MET A 37 -15.80 -1.81 3.86
C MET A 37 -14.29 -1.62 3.64
N ARG A 38 -13.52 -2.72 3.60
CA ARG A 38 -12.08 -2.69 3.38
C ARG A 38 -11.72 -2.16 1.99
N GLY A 39 -12.50 -2.53 0.97
CA GLY A 39 -12.38 -2.01 -0.40
C GLY A 39 -12.61 -0.50 -0.45
N LYS A 40 -13.69 -0.01 0.17
CA LYS A 40 -13.96 1.43 0.29
C LYS A 40 -12.81 2.19 0.94
N ASP A 41 -12.28 1.69 2.07
CA ASP A 41 -11.14 2.29 2.75
C ASP A 41 -9.86 2.29 1.89
N TYR A 42 -9.67 1.28 1.05
CA TYR A 42 -8.56 1.21 0.11
C TYR A 42 -8.72 2.26 -1.00
N ASP A 43 -9.88 2.34 -1.63
CA ASP A 43 -10.17 3.30 -2.70
C ASP A 43 -10.01 4.74 -2.21
N GLU A 44 -10.51 5.06 -1.01
CA GLU A 44 -10.32 6.38 -0.39
C GLU A 44 -8.84 6.71 -0.12
N ARG A 45 -8.01 5.72 0.22
CA ARG A 45 -6.56 5.91 0.41
C ARG A 45 -5.84 6.10 -0.92
N VAL A 46 -6.20 5.34 -1.95
CA VAL A 46 -5.63 5.47 -3.29
C VAL A 46 -5.99 6.84 -3.87
N ASN A 47 -7.26 7.24 -3.80
CA ASN A 47 -7.70 8.52 -4.34
C ASN A 47 -6.97 9.71 -3.69
N ARG A 48 -6.88 9.74 -2.36
CA ARG A 48 -6.07 10.74 -1.65
C ARG A 48 -4.60 10.72 -2.04
N SER A 49 -4.05 9.54 -2.34
CA SER A 49 -2.66 9.43 -2.77
C SER A 49 -2.44 10.02 -4.15
N ILE A 50 -3.38 9.83 -5.07
CA ILE A 50 -3.36 10.42 -6.41
C ILE A 50 -3.49 11.94 -6.29
N GLU A 51 -4.46 12.44 -5.52
CA GLU A 51 -4.66 13.88 -5.30
C GLU A 51 -3.42 14.55 -4.69
N THR A 52 -2.84 13.96 -3.64
CA THR A 52 -1.63 14.49 -2.98
C THR A 52 -0.46 14.57 -3.96
N HIS A 53 -0.27 13.52 -4.76
CA HIS A 53 0.81 13.50 -5.74
C HIS A 53 0.56 14.51 -6.87
N SER A 54 -0.68 14.64 -7.35
CA SER A 54 -1.04 15.62 -8.37
C SER A 54 -0.86 17.07 -7.87
N MET A 55 -1.15 17.35 -6.61
CA MET A 55 -1.10 18.71 -6.05
C MET A 55 0.32 19.12 -5.64
N PHE A 56 1.11 18.20 -5.09
CA PHE A 56 2.41 18.53 -4.49
C PHE A 56 3.61 17.85 -5.16
N GLY A 57 3.38 16.91 -6.08
CA GLY A 57 4.44 16.09 -6.69
C GLY A 57 5.06 15.06 -5.73
N ILE A 58 4.54 14.93 -4.51
CA ILE A 58 5.11 14.12 -3.43
C ILE A 58 4.22 12.91 -3.19
N HIS A 59 4.83 11.74 -2.94
CA HIS A 59 4.04 10.55 -2.62
C HIS A 59 3.54 10.61 -1.17
N THR A 60 2.33 10.14 -0.88
CA THR A 60 1.81 10.01 0.51
C THR A 60 2.70 9.19 1.47
N ARG A 61 3.63 8.40 0.93
CA ARG A 61 4.60 7.61 1.70
C ARG A 61 5.96 8.28 1.82
N ASP A 62 6.18 9.40 1.14
CA ASP A 62 7.37 10.20 1.32
C ASP A 62 7.42 10.70 2.75
N ARG A 63 8.54 10.44 3.38
CA ARG A 63 8.81 10.89 4.73
C ARG A 63 10.27 11.26 4.81
N ALA A 64 10.56 12.37 5.48
CA ALA A 64 11.91 12.86 5.69
C ALA A 64 12.79 11.78 6.35
N SER A 65 13.96 11.51 5.74
CA SER A 65 14.91 10.51 6.20
C SER A 65 15.79 11.06 7.34
N THR A 66 15.16 11.48 8.44
CA THR A 66 15.88 12.02 9.60
C THR A 66 16.64 10.93 10.36
N HIS A 67 17.73 11.33 11.02
CA HIS A 67 18.56 10.40 11.81
C HIS A 67 17.74 9.69 12.90
N VAL A 68 16.89 10.46 13.61
CA VAL A 68 15.98 9.96 14.65
C VAL A 68 15.07 8.85 14.12
N ARG A 69 14.47 9.03 12.93
CA ARG A 69 13.57 8.03 12.35
C ARG A 69 14.30 6.76 11.93
N ARG A 70 15.53 6.89 11.42
CA ARG A 70 16.37 5.74 11.07
C ARG A 70 16.71 4.92 12.31
N THR A 71 17.10 5.57 13.40
CA THR A 71 17.40 4.90 14.67
C THR A 71 16.15 4.25 15.29
N SER A 72 15.00 4.92 15.32
CA SER A 72 13.75 4.31 15.81
C SER A 72 13.36 3.05 15.05
N ARG A 73 13.48 3.06 13.71
CA ARG A 73 13.21 1.86 12.88
C ARG A 73 14.20 0.73 13.08
N ALA A 74 15.46 1.05 13.39
CA ALA A 74 16.47 0.04 13.70
C ALA A 74 16.13 -0.68 15.01
N VAL A 75 15.66 0.07 16.02
CA VAL A 75 15.21 -0.49 17.30
C VAL A 75 13.96 -1.37 17.12
N GLU A 76 12.94 -0.89 16.39
CA GLU A 76 11.71 -1.68 16.12
C GLU A 76 11.95 -3.00 15.36
N ARG A 77 13.04 -3.13 14.62
CA ARG A 77 13.37 -4.36 13.86
C ARG A 77 14.14 -5.39 14.67
N LEU A 78 14.73 -4.97 15.78
CA LEU A 78 15.54 -5.83 16.66
C LEU A 78 14.73 -6.42 17.81
N GLY A 79 13.55 -5.86 18.11
CA GLY A 79 12.56 -6.42 19.04
C GLY A 79 11.51 -7.24 18.32
#